data_AF-A0A7S0D501-F1
#
_entry.id   AF-A0A7S0D501-F1
#
_cell.length_a   1.000
_cell.length_b   1.000
_cell.length_c   1.000
_cell.angle_alpha   90.00
_cell.angle_beta   90.00
_cell.angle_gamma   90.00
#
_symmetry.space_group_name_H-M   'P 1'
#
loop_
_entity.id
_entity.type
_entity.pdbx_description
1 polymer ?
#
loop_
_entity_poly.entity_id
_entity_poly.type
_entity_poly.pdbx_seq_one_letter_code
_entity_poly.pdbx_strand_id
1 'polypeptide(L)'
;GCGPASPGREPFLDISLPIPPVCASPLSSPPAGDVRSAGSPRAERGHGPGGCVTLQQCLAAHTRDETLAGPGRFYCERCGDVGGATKQNKLQTLPPVLCLHLKRFTWRGTGARSKLDAHVDFPLHSLDLSPYMETADGSEGLEKAAAETAAAAAEAAAEMADMA
;
A
#
# COMPACT_ATOMS: atom_id res chain seq x y z
N GLY A 1 4.24 23.33 11.84
CA GLY A 1 4.90 22.02 11.64
C GLY A 1 6.15 22.21 10.78
N CYS A 2 7.13 21.30 10.87
CA CYS A 2 8.47 21.38 10.24
C CYS A 2 8.50 21.28 8.69
N GLY A 3 7.35 21.25 8.00
CA GLY A 3 7.27 20.93 6.57
C GLY A 3 7.48 19.44 6.27
N PRO A 4 7.55 19.03 4.99
CA PRO A 4 7.79 17.63 4.62
C PRO A 4 9.19 17.16 5.02
N ALA A 5 9.28 15.91 5.48
CA ALA A 5 10.54 15.22 5.69
C ALA A 5 11.03 14.58 4.39
N SER A 6 12.33 14.31 4.29
CA SER A 6 12.89 13.54 3.17
C SER A 6 12.37 12.09 3.18
N PRO A 7 12.03 11.50 2.03
CA PRO A 7 11.62 10.09 1.97
C PRO A 7 12.76 9.18 2.44
N GLY A 8 12.47 8.27 3.38
CA GLY A 8 13.35 7.16 3.71
C GLY A 8 13.18 6.04 2.68
N ARG A 9 14.28 5.49 2.15
CA ARG A 9 14.26 4.35 1.23
C ARG A 9 14.76 3.12 1.97
N GLU A 10 13.90 2.10 2.09
CA GLU A 10 14.21 0.87 2.82
C GLU A 10 13.98 -0.35 1.93
N PRO A 11 14.92 -1.31 1.85
CA PRO A 11 14.71 -2.56 1.13
C PRO A 11 13.68 -3.44 1.88
N PHE A 12 12.93 -4.26 1.13
CA PHE A 12 11.95 -5.18 1.68
C PHE A 12 12.09 -6.59 1.10
N LEU A 13 11.68 -7.59 1.88
CA LEU A 13 11.58 -8.99 1.43
C LEU A 13 10.13 -9.38 1.13
N ASP A 14 9.21 -8.88 1.94
CA ASP A 14 7.77 -9.01 1.76
C ASP A 14 7.06 -7.68 2.03
N ILE A 15 5.85 -7.55 1.50
CA ILE A 15 4.95 -6.46 1.86
C ILE A 15 3.85 -7.04 2.74
N SER A 16 3.86 -6.63 4.01
CA SER A 16 2.85 -7.04 4.98
C SER A 16 1.63 -6.09 4.95
N LEU A 17 0.57 -6.53 4.28
CA LEU A 17 -0.64 -5.77 3.97
C LEU A 17 -1.68 -5.83 5.11
N PRO A 18 -2.22 -4.69 5.58
CA PRO A 18 -3.38 -4.68 6.46
C PRO A 18 -4.63 -5.12 5.70
N ILE A 19 -5.57 -5.78 6.40
CA ILE A 19 -6.89 -6.08 5.87
C ILE A 19 -7.85 -5.01 6.42
N PRO A 20 -8.36 -4.10 5.58
CA PRO A 20 -9.28 -3.07 6.03
C PRO A 20 -10.60 -3.69 6.52
N PRO A 21 -11.26 -3.09 7.52
CA PRO A 21 -12.57 -3.51 7.94
C PRO A 21 -13.60 -3.24 6.83
N VAL A 22 -14.23 -4.30 6.32
CA VAL A 22 -15.29 -4.20 5.32
C VAL A 22 -16.64 -4.58 5.92
N CYS A 23 -17.69 -3.84 5.55
CA CYS A 23 -19.06 -4.27 5.78
C CYS A 23 -19.37 -5.47 4.89
N ALA A 24 -19.97 -6.52 5.46
CA ALA A 24 -20.49 -7.62 4.66
C ALA A 24 -21.58 -7.13 3.69
N SER A 25 -21.69 -7.78 2.53
CA SER A 25 -22.71 -7.50 1.52
C SER A 25 -24.13 -7.45 2.10
N PRO A 26 -25.03 -6.62 1.52
CA PRO A 26 -26.38 -6.39 2.02
C PRO A 26 -27.32 -7.57 1.70
N LEU A 27 -27.11 -8.73 2.34
CA LEU A 27 -28.20 -9.69 2.58
C LEU A 27 -28.79 -9.56 4.00
N SER A 28 -28.22 -8.70 4.84
CA SER A 28 -28.85 -8.28 6.09
C SER A 28 -28.66 -6.78 6.27
N SER A 29 -29.61 -5.98 5.78
CA SER A 29 -29.70 -4.56 6.14
C SER A 29 -30.04 -4.45 7.63
N PRO A 30 -29.22 -3.82 8.49
CA PRO A 30 -29.74 -3.32 9.75
C PRO A 30 -30.52 -2.01 9.48
N PRO A 31 -31.51 -1.67 10.33
CA PRO A 31 -32.25 -0.43 10.17
C PRO A 31 -31.33 0.78 10.36
N ALA A 32 -31.62 1.84 9.60
CA ALA A 32 -30.95 3.12 9.70
C ALA A 32 -31.05 3.65 11.14
N GLY A 33 -29.91 3.79 11.80
CA GLY A 33 -29.78 4.40 13.13
C GLY A 33 -28.63 5.39 13.13
N ASP A 34 -28.89 6.57 13.67
CA ASP A 34 -28.08 7.78 13.62
C ASP A 34 -26.60 7.61 14.00
N VAL A 35 -25.74 8.07 13.10
CA VAL A 35 -24.29 8.11 13.26
C VAL A 35 -23.90 9.24 14.22
N ARG A 36 -23.46 8.89 15.44
CA ARG A 36 -22.72 9.83 16.30
C ARG A 36 -21.23 9.53 16.21
N SER A 37 -20.50 10.63 16.01
CA SER A 37 -19.06 10.74 15.73
C SER A 37 -18.17 10.10 16.80
N ALA A 38 -17.23 9.24 16.37
CA ALA A 38 -15.90 9.09 16.96
C ALA A 38 -15.03 8.14 16.11
N GLY A 39 -14.08 8.69 15.34
CA GLY A 39 -12.73 8.17 15.08
C GLY A 39 -12.46 6.71 14.67
N SER A 40 -13.45 5.83 14.46
CA SER A 40 -13.20 4.49 13.93
C SER A 40 -12.95 4.55 12.43
N PRO A 41 -12.07 3.69 11.88
CA PRO A 41 -11.98 3.51 10.43
C PRO A 41 -13.39 3.14 9.94
N ARG A 42 -13.98 4.02 9.12
CA ARG A 42 -15.31 3.80 8.58
C ARG A 42 -15.25 2.51 7.79
N ALA A 43 -16.03 1.51 8.20
CA ALA A 43 -16.08 0.25 7.49
C ALA A 43 -16.53 0.51 6.04
N GLU A 44 -15.75 0.03 5.08
CA GLU A 44 -16.00 0.26 3.67
C GLU A 44 -16.77 -0.92 3.06
N ARG A 45 -17.45 -0.70 1.93
CA ARG A 45 -18.02 -1.84 1.20
C ARG A 45 -16.88 -2.65 0.57
N GLY A 46 -16.97 -3.98 0.65
CA GLY A 46 -16.09 -4.83 -0.14
C GLY A 46 -16.41 -4.66 -1.62
N HIS A 47 -15.37 -4.50 -2.44
CA HIS A 47 -15.50 -4.31 -3.88
C HIS A 47 -15.24 -5.60 -4.68
N GLY A 48 -14.91 -6.69 -4.01
CA GLY A 48 -14.70 -7.99 -4.63
C GLY A 48 -16.01 -8.76 -4.87
N PRO A 49 -15.95 -9.92 -5.55
CA PRO A 49 -17.06 -10.84 -5.70
C PRO A 49 -17.70 -11.20 -4.35
N GLY A 50 -19.03 -11.15 -4.26
CA GLY A 50 -19.73 -11.37 -3.00
C GLY A 50 -19.54 -10.27 -1.94
N GLY A 51 -18.99 -9.11 -2.33
CA GLY A 51 -18.64 -7.98 -1.47
C GLY A 51 -17.59 -8.31 -0.42
N CYS A 52 -16.66 -9.21 -0.77
CA CYS A 52 -15.44 -9.39 -0.02
C CYS A 52 -14.44 -8.25 -0.27
N VAL A 53 -13.42 -8.19 0.57
CA VAL A 53 -12.30 -7.24 0.40
C VAL A 53 -11.39 -7.72 -0.74
N THR A 54 -10.83 -6.80 -1.54
CA THR A 54 -9.87 -7.14 -2.59
C THR A 54 -8.43 -6.90 -2.16
N LEU A 55 -7.46 -7.57 -2.81
CA LEU A 55 -6.03 -7.32 -2.62
C LEU A 55 -5.66 -5.86 -2.88
N GLN A 56 -6.29 -5.25 -3.88
CA GLN A 56 -6.14 -3.84 -4.24
C GLN A 56 -6.58 -2.90 -3.11
N GLN A 57 -7.64 -3.24 -2.38
CA GLN A 57 -8.03 -2.50 -1.17
C GLN A 57 -6.98 -2.63 -0.07
N CYS A 58 -6.38 -3.81 0.10
CA CYS A 58 -5.28 -4.01 1.07
C CYS A 58 -4.01 -3.23 0.68
N LEU A 59 -3.66 -3.19 -0.61
CA LEU A 59 -2.55 -2.39 -1.16
C LEU A 59 -2.80 -0.90 -0.98
N ALA A 60 -4.00 -0.41 -1.31
CA ALA A 60 -4.39 0.98 -1.09
C ALA A 60 -4.33 1.35 0.40
N ALA A 61 -4.77 0.46 1.28
CA ALA A 61 -4.67 0.66 2.72
C ALA A 61 -3.22 0.65 3.23
N HIS A 62 -2.30 -0.01 2.53
CA HIS A 62 -0.88 0.01 2.84
C HIS A 62 -0.18 1.31 2.39
N THR A 63 -0.59 1.86 1.24
CA THR A 63 0.05 3.04 0.64
C THR A 63 -0.68 4.36 0.88
N ARG A 64 -1.78 4.35 1.63
CA ARG A 64 -2.49 5.57 2.03
C ARG A 64 -1.68 6.36 3.05
N ASP A 65 -2.01 7.65 3.16
CA ASP A 65 -1.51 8.49 4.24
C ASP A 65 -2.04 7.97 5.59
N GLU A 66 -1.11 7.79 6.52
CA GLU A 66 -1.38 7.50 7.92
C GLU A 66 -1.05 8.72 8.78
N THR A 67 -2.04 9.17 9.56
CA THR A 67 -1.82 10.23 10.56
C THR A 67 -1.28 9.60 11.84
N LEU A 68 -0.05 9.95 12.18
CA LEU A 68 0.64 9.58 13.40
C LEU A 68 0.24 10.56 14.52
N ALA A 69 -0.77 10.19 15.31
CA ALA A 69 -1.33 11.02 16.39
C ALA A 69 -1.62 10.22 17.67
N GLY A 70 -1.90 10.93 18.77
CA GLY A 70 -2.20 10.32 20.07
C GLY A 70 -1.03 9.48 20.60
N PRO A 71 -1.21 8.17 20.86
CA PRO A 71 -0.12 7.29 21.29
C PRO A 71 0.92 7.02 20.19
N GLY A 72 0.60 7.31 18.92
CA GLY A 72 1.51 7.12 17.78
C GLY A 72 2.22 8.40 17.32
N ARG A 73 2.37 9.42 18.18
CA ARG A 73 3.05 10.68 17.82
C ARG A 73 4.52 10.44 17.47
N PHE A 74 5.04 11.29 16.58
CA PHE A 74 6.39 11.19 16.02
C PHE A 74 7.31 12.29 16.56
N TYR A 75 8.59 11.98 16.77
CA TYR A 75 9.62 12.95 17.18
C TYR A 75 10.27 13.58 15.94
N CYS A 76 10.07 14.89 15.71
CA CYS A 76 10.71 15.61 14.60
C CYS A 76 12.10 16.09 15.05
N GLU A 77 13.18 15.45 14.58
CA GLU A 77 14.56 15.84 14.90
C GLU A 77 14.89 17.30 14.53
N ARG A 78 14.23 17.83 13.48
CA ARG A 78 14.38 19.23 13.07
C ARG A 78 13.76 20.21 14.07
N CYS A 79 12.65 19.84 14.69
CA CYS A 79 11.97 20.68 15.70
C CYS A 79 12.43 20.40 17.12
N GLY A 80 13.00 19.21 17.38
CA GLY A 80 13.34 18.74 18.72
C GLY A 80 12.13 18.42 19.60
N ASP A 81 10.95 18.18 19.02
CA ASP A 81 9.70 17.96 19.78
C ASP A 81 8.86 16.81 19.19
N VAL A 82 8.01 16.21 20.04
CA VAL A 82 7.08 15.14 19.70
C VAL A 82 5.76 15.75 19.22
N GLY A 83 5.30 15.42 18.02
CA GLY A 83 4.12 16.02 17.41
C GLY A 83 3.30 15.04 16.58
N GLY A 84 2.20 15.55 16.01
CA GLY A 84 1.48 14.84 14.96
C GLY A 84 2.29 14.85 13.66
N ALA A 85 2.29 13.75 12.93
CA ALA A 85 2.92 13.65 11.61
C ALA A 85 2.01 12.90 10.63
N THR A 86 2.28 13.04 9.34
CA THR A 86 1.68 12.19 8.30
C THR A 86 2.78 11.36 7.68
N LYS A 87 2.58 10.05 7.59
CA LYS A 87 3.48 9.12 6.94
C LYS A 87 2.74 8.48 5.77
N GLN A 88 3.45 8.24 4.67
CA GLN A 88 2.95 7.48 3.53
C GLN A 88 4.01 6.45 3.16
N ASN A 89 3.58 5.25 2.78
CA ASN A 89 4.47 4.25 2.21
C ASN A 89 4.20 4.09 0.72
N LYS A 90 5.24 4.02 -0.10
CA LYS A 90 5.14 3.90 -1.56
C LYS A 90 6.17 2.89 -2.06
N LEU A 91 5.83 2.19 -3.13
CA LEU A 91 6.72 1.22 -3.75
C LEU A 91 7.61 1.91 -4.78
N GLN A 92 8.92 1.72 -4.71
CA GLN A 92 9.83 2.32 -5.68
C GLN A 92 10.25 1.32 -6.75
N THR A 93 10.81 0.18 -6.31
CA THR A 93 11.29 -0.88 -7.19
C THR A 93 10.69 -2.20 -6.75
N LEU A 94 10.21 -3.00 -7.71
CA LEU A 94 9.58 -4.28 -7.45
C LEU A 94 10.55 -5.43 -7.77
N PRO A 95 10.68 -6.44 -6.90
CA PRO A 95 11.44 -7.65 -7.22
C PRO A 95 10.70 -8.50 -8.27
N PRO A 96 11.41 -9.33 -9.07
CA PRO A 96 10.79 -10.27 -10.00
C PRO A 96 9.82 -11.26 -9.32
N VAL A 97 10.07 -11.56 -8.04
CA VAL A 97 9.19 -12.36 -7.19
C VAL A 97 8.78 -11.50 -5.99
N LEU A 98 7.51 -11.12 -5.94
CA LEU A 98 6.95 -10.30 -4.87
C LEU A 98 6.17 -11.16 -3.87
N CYS A 99 6.55 -11.11 -2.59
CA CYS A 99 5.81 -11.76 -1.51
C CYS A 99 4.83 -10.77 -0.86
N LEU A 100 3.54 -11.10 -0.86
CA LEU A 100 2.49 -10.30 -0.22
C LEU A 100 1.93 -11.07 0.98
N HIS A 101 2.20 -10.57 2.19
CA HIS A 101 1.73 -11.17 3.43
C HIS A 101 0.48 -10.46 3.94
N LEU A 102 -0.64 -11.18 4.07
CA LEU A 102 -1.87 -10.63 4.64
C LEU A 102 -1.80 -10.66 6.18
N LYS A 103 -1.86 -9.49 6.83
CA LYS A 103 -1.85 -9.35 8.30
C LYS A 103 -3.18 -9.81 8.93
N ARG A 104 -3.42 -11.13 8.92
CA ARG A 104 -4.64 -11.77 9.43
C ARG A 104 -4.67 -11.94 10.94
N PHE A 105 -3.60 -11.64 11.67
CA PHE A 105 -3.59 -11.80 13.12
C PHE A 105 -3.62 -10.46 13.80
N THR A 106 -4.64 -10.25 14.61
CA THR A 106 -4.82 -9.03 15.41
C THR A 106 -4.89 -9.36 16.88
N TRP A 107 -4.56 -8.37 17.69
CA TRP A 107 -4.71 -8.44 19.13
C TRP A 107 -5.98 -7.68 19.54
N ARG A 108 -6.84 -8.33 20.32
CA ARG A 108 -7.99 -7.66 20.94
C ARG A 108 -7.51 -6.87 22.15
N GLY A 109 -8.25 -5.81 22.51
CA GLY A 109 -7.95 -5.01 23.70
C GLY A 109 -7.90 -5.81 25.01
N THR A 110 -8.43 -7.04 25.01
CA THR A 110 -8.41 -7.98 26.14
C THR A 110 -7.13 -8.80 26.28
N GLY A 111 -6.15 -8.71 25.37
CA GLY A 111 -5.01 -9.63 25.41
C GLY A 111 -5.18 -10.88 24.55
N ALA A 112 -6.26 -11.01 23.77
CA ALA A 112 -6.51 -12.22 22.98
C ALA A 112 -6.07 -12.03 21.52
N ARG A 113 -5.33 -13.00 20.98
CA ARG A 113 -5.04 -13.07 19.54
C ARG A 113 -6.27 -13.60 18.78
N SER A 114 -6.67 -12.92 17.72
CA SER A 114 -7.70 -13.41 16.80
C SER A 114 -7.20 -13.47 15.37
N LYS A 115 -7.69 -14.45 14.62
CA LYS A 115 -7.48 -14.56 13.17
C LYS A 115 -8.64 -13.86 12.44
N LEU A 116 -8.32 -13.09 11.41
CA LEU A 116 -9.28 -12.59 10.44
C LEU A 116 -9.49 -13.65 9.36
N ASP A 117 -10.67 -14.27 9.38
CA ASP A 117 -11.11 -15.24 8.38
C ASP A 117 -11.81 -14.59 7.17
N ALA A 118 -11.78 -13.25 7.07
CA ALA A 118 -12.32 -12.53 5.93
C ALA A 118 -11.69 -13.02 4.61
N HIS A 119 -12.55 -13.33 3.63
CA HIS A 119 -12.10 -13.66 2.28
C HIS A 119 -11.46 -12.42 1.66
N VAL A 120 -10.29 -12.61 1.05
CA VAL A 120 -9.62 -11.57 0.26
C VAL A 120 -9.61 -12.06 -1.17
N ASP A 121 -10.30 -11.35 -2.05
CA ASP A 121 -10.28 -11.63 -3.49
C ASP A 121 -9.02 -11.05 -4.12
N PHE A 122 -8.36 -11.83 -4.97
CA PHE A 122 -7.12 -11.42 -5.62
C PHE A 122 -7.04 -11.97 -7.04
N PRO A 123 -6.48 -11.21 -7.99
CA PRO A 123 -6.32 -11.68 -9.35
C PRO A 123 -5.23 -12.75 -9.42
N LEU A 124 -5.47 -13.78 -10.23
CA LEU A 124 -4.46 -14.82 -10.53
C LEU A 124 -3.44 -14.35 -11.58
N HIS A 125 -3.82 -13.37 -12.41
CA HIS A 125 -3.01 -12.85 -13.50
C HIS A 125 -3.13 -11.32 -13.53
N SER A 126 -2.07 -10.64 -13.99
CA SER A 126 -2.09 -9.20 -14.29
C SER A 126 -2.48 -8.31 -13.10
N LEU A 127 -1.78 -8.45 -11.97
CA LEU A 127 -1.89 -7.50 -10.87
C LEU A 127 -1.14 -6.19 -11.23
N ASP A 128 -1.87 -5.11 -11.47
CA ASP A 128 -1.28 -3.79 -11.68
C ASP A 128 -0.88 -3.16 -10.34
N LEU A 129 0.42 -2.88 -10.18
CA LEU A 129 0.99 -2.26 -8.99
C LEU A 129 1.30 -0.78 -9.17
N SER A 130 1.20 -0.26 -10.39
CA SER A 130 1.53 1.13 -10.74
C SER A 130 0.85 2.18 -9.84
N PRO A 131 -0.43 2.03 -9.42
CA PRO A 131 -1.09 3.00 -8.52
C PRO A 131 -0.45 3.12 -7.12
N TYR A 132 0.30 2.10 -6.71
CA TYR A 132 0.93 2.01 -5.40
C TYR A 132 2.41 2.40 -5.43
N MET A 133 2.94 2.70 -6.61
CA MET A 133 4.31 3.12 -6.79
C MET A 133 4.52 4.62 -6.50
N GLU A 134 5.76 5.01 -6.21
CA GLU A 134 6.19 6.40 -6.15
C GLU A 134 6.06 7.01 -7.56
N THR A 135 5.30 8.10 -7.70
CA THR A 135 5.24 8.84 -8.97
C THR A 135 6.48 9.71 -9.09
N ALA A 136 7.05 9.82 -10.29
CA ALA A 136 8.27 10.57 -10.55
C ALA A 136 8.09 12.10 -10.46
N ASP A 137 7.06 12.61 -9.79
CA ASP A 137 6.75 14.04 -9.66
C ASP A 137 7.74 14.79 -8.74
N GLY A 138 8.88 14.18 -8.41
CA GLY A 138 10.02 14.79 -7.74
C GLY A 138 11.40 14.43 -8.32
N SER A 139 11.47 13.73 -9.46
CA SER A 139 12.76 13.43 -10.10
C SER A 139 12.62 13.20 -11.60
N GLU A 140 13.06 14.19 -12.39
CA GLU A 140 13.17 14.20 -13.86
C GLU A 140 14.14 13.15 -14.45
N GLY A 141 14.39 12.02 -13.76
CA GLY A 141 15.48 11.10 -14.08
C GLY A 141 15.09 9.70 -14.59
N LEU A 142 13.83 9.27 -14.48
CA LEU A 142 13.47 7.88 -14.79
C LEU A 142 13.20 7.63 -16.28
N GLU A 143 12.81 8.67 -17.04
CA GLU A 143 12.62 8.56 -18.50
C GLU A 143 13.95 8.25 -19.21
N LYS A 144 15.08 8.70 -18.66
CA LYS A 144 16.40 8.48 -19.25
C LYS A 144 16.89 7.03 -19.11
N ALA A 145 16.57 6.36 -17.99
CA ALA A 145 16.98 4.98 -17.74
C ALA A 145 16.24 3.97 -18.65
N ALA A 146 14.96 4.19 -18.93
CA ALA A 146 14.21 3.34 -19.85
C ALA A 146 14.67 3.51 -21.31
N ALA A 147 15.01 4.74 -21.71
CA ALA A 147 15.55 5.03 -23.04
C ALA A 147 16.96 4.43 -23.25
N GLU A 148 17.85 4.51 -22.25
CA GLU A 148 19.19 3.89 -22.33
C GLU A 148 19.13 2.36 -22.36
N THR A 149 18.18 1.74 -21.64
CA THR A 149 18.02 0.27 -21.64
C THR A 149 17.44 -0.24 -22.96
N ALA A 150 16.53 0.51 -23.60
CA ALA A 150 15.98 0.17 -24.92
C ALA A 150 17.00 0.34 -26.05
N ALA A 151 17.86 1.36 -25.97
CA ALA A 151 18.93 1.56 -26.94
C ALA A 151 19.99 0.44 -26.90
N ALA A 152 20.40 0.02 -25.70
CA ALA A 152 21.37 -1.08 -25.53
C ALA A 152 20.83 -2.43 -26.04
N ALA A 153 19.53 -2.69 -25.90
CA ALA A 153 18.91 -3.91 -26.42
C ALA A 153 18.82 -3.91 -27.96
N ALA A 154 18.67 -2.73 -28.58
CA ALA A 154 18.62 -2.60 -30.04
C ALA A 154 20.00 -2.78 -30.69
N GLU A 155 21.08 -2.27 -30.08
CA GLU A 155 22.45 -2.47 -30.59
C GLU A 155 22.88 -3.94 -30.52
N ALA A 156 22.55 -4.65 -29.43
CA ALA A 156 22.86 -6.08 -29.31
C ALA A 156 22.13 -6.96 -30.34
N ALA A 157 20.93 -6.55 -30.78
CA ALA A 157 20.17 -7.28 -31.81
C ALA A 157 20.71 -7.03 -33.23
N ALA A 158 21.27 -5.85 -33.50
CA ALA A 158 21.88 -5.52 -34.78
C ALA A 158 23.22 -6.26 -34.99
N GLU A 159 24.02 -6.43 -33.94
CA GLU A 159 25.33 -7.10 -34.03
C GLU A 159 25.20 -8.62 -34.31
N MET A 160 24.09 -9.25 -33.90
CA MET A 160 23.82 -10.67 -34.20
C MET A 160 23.33 -10.92 -35.64
N ALA A 161 22.88 -9.88 -36.34
CA ALA A 161 22.37 -10.00 -37.72
C ALA A 161 23.47 -9.79 -38.78
N ASP A 162 24.62 -9.21 -38.42
CA ASP A 162 25.73 -8.93 -39.35
C ASP A 162 26.74 -10.11 -39.47
N MET A 163 26.59 -11.14 -38.62
CA MET A 163 27.49 -12.31 -38.61
C MET A 163 26.86 -13.59 -39.20
N ALA A 164 25.72 -13.47 -39.88
CA ALA A 164 25.00 -14.55 -40.57
C ALA A 164 24.99 -14.33 -42.08
#